data_AF-A0AA39ND74-F1
#
_entry.id   AF-A0AA39ND74-F1
#
_cell.length_a   1.000
_cell.length_b   1.000
_cell.length_c   1.000
_cell.angle_alpha   90.00
_cell.angle_beta   90.00
_cell.angle_gamma   90.00
#
_symmetry.space_group_name_H-M   'P 1'
#
loop_
_entity.id
_entity.type
_entity.pdbx_description
1 polymer ?
#
loop_
_entity_poly.entity_id
_entity_poly.type
_entity_poly.pdbx_seq_one_letter_code
_entity_poly.pdbx_strand_id
1 'polypeptide(L)'
;MKVYAIRFVGQAMPNSNGTIRRPRVQDLKLPCNLHDGPVLEAFANGDLISLESLRILSTVFCPQNISHLERLIQTPSLQVLRVTGLQPGDLGLRDPLSLGDIHTFVLQINWYPDDSHLSVVRWWTRCLAISHSLQKVTILYDTRPPFSNPHTPDTNDEDSARLAWMNLDRVFSEKTPFTLRGFRMMLCTNLFRKEDRLELKEGMEEMFPGIQARCKLRVDVVKDFRSVIPR
;
A
#
# COMPACT_ATOMS: atom_id res chain seq x y z
N MET A 1 -22.16 6.60 -9.62
CA MET A 1 -22.44 5.78 -8.40
C MET A 1 -21.16 5.04 -8.05
N LYS A 2 -20.51 5.33 -6.91
CA LYS A 2 -19.30 4.61 -6.50
C LYS A 2 -19.72 3.27 -5.92
N VAL A 3 -19.18 2.19 -6.47
CA VAL A 3 -19.51 0.82 -6.04
C VAL A 3 -18.50 0.41 -4.96
N TYR A 4 -18.96 0.34 -3.72
CA TYR A 4 -18.22 -0.28 -2.63
C TYR A 4 -18.36 -1.80 -2.74
N ALA A 5 -17.25 -2.54 -2.70
CA ALA A 5 -17.30 -3.99 -2.68
C ALA A 5 -17.08 -4.47 -1.24
N ILE A 6 -18.14 -5.04 -0.67
CA ILE A 6 -18.14 -5.59 0.69
C ILE A 6 -18.45 -7.07 0.58
N ARG A 7 -17.54 -7.91 1.08
CA ARG A 7 -17.79 -9.35 1.17
C ARG A 7 -18.15 -9.72 2.60
N PHE A 8 -19.37 -10.23 2.76
CA PHE A 8 -19.88 -10.69 4.05
C PHE A 8 -19.54 -12.16 4.30
N VAL A 9 -19.42 -12.50 5.58
CA VAL A 9 -19.38 -13.88 6.07
C VAL A 9 -20.63 -14.13 6.91
N GLY A 10 -21.39 -15.14 6.49
CA GLY A 10 -22.67 -15.50 7.10
C GLY A 10 -23.86 -14.73 6.53
N GLN A 11 -25.03 -15.35 6.57
CA GLN A 11 -26.30 -14.69 6.28
C GLN A 11 -26.76 -13.91 7.52
N ALA A 12 -27.44 -12.78 7.32
CA ALA A 12 -28.14 -12.06 8.39
C ALA A 12 -29.23 -12.99 8.94
N MET A 13 -28.92 -13.69 10.01
CA MET A 13 -29.85 -14.59 10.69
C MET A 13 -30.44 -13.84 11.90
N PRO A 14 -31.76 -13.86 12.10
CA PRO A 14 -32.33 -13.44 13.38
C PRO A 14 -31.76 -14.34 14.48
N ASN A 15 -31.24 -13.74 15.55
CA ASN A 15 -30.94 -14.53 16.74
C ASN A 15 -32.25 -14.93 17.44
N SER A 16 -32.15 -15.87 18.38
CA SER A 16 -33.28 -16.37 19.18
C SER A 16 -34.04 -15.29 19.97
N ASN A 17 -33.53 -14.05 20.03
CA ASN A 17 -34.10 -12.92 20.77
C ASN A 17 -34.65 -11.82 19.83
N GLY A 18 -34.86 -12.11 18.53
CA GLY A 18 -35.44 -11.17 17.57
C GLY A 18 -34.52 -10.02 17.14
N THR A 19 -33.26 -10.00 17.58
CA THR A 19 -32.25 -9.05 17.11
C THR A 19 -31.55 -9.61 15.88
N ILE A 20 -31.58 -8.87 14.78
CA ILE A 20 -30.87 -9.23 13.55
C ILE A 20 -29.38 -9.14 13.83
N ARG A 21 -28.64 -10.27 13.72
CA ARG A 21 -27.18 -10.22 13.76
C ARG A 21 -26.70 -9.43 12.54
N ARG A 22 -26.02 -8.31 12.79
CA ARG A 22 -25.38 -7.53 11.72
C ARG A 22 -24.41 -8.45 10.96
N PRO A 23 -24.42 -8.44 9.62
CA PRO A 23 -23.52 -9.27 8.84
C PRO A 23 -22.06 -8.90 9.16
N ARG A 24 -21.19 -9.90 9.20
CA ARG A 24 -19.76 -9.70 9.48
C ARG A 24 -19.03 -9.45 8.17
N VAL A 25 -18.20 -8.40 8.10
CA VAL A 25 -17.37 -8.13 6.92
C VAL A 25 -16.04 -8.84 7.06
N GLN A 26 -15.62 -9.57 6.02
CA GLN A 26 -14.29 -10.17 5.95
C GLN A 26 -13.36 -9.38 5.02
N ASP A 27 -13.88 -8.94 3.87
CA ASP A 27 -13.14 -8.14 2.91
C ASP A 27 -13.89 -6.82 2.68
N LEU A 28 -13.20 -5.70 2.88
CA LEU A 28 -13.72 -4.36 2.65
C LEU A 28 -12.87 -3.66 1.59
N LYS A 29 -13.49 -3.26 0.48
CA LYS A 29 -12.87 -2.45 -0.56
C LYS A 29 -13.55 -1.10 -0.66
N LEU A 30 -12.78 -0.06 -0.33
CA LEU A 30 -13.18 1.34 -0.36
C LEU A 30 -12.41 2.05 -1.48
N PRO A 31 -13.03 2.29 -2.64
CA PRO A 31 -12.43 3.15 -3.65
C PRO A 31 -12.54 4.60 -3.15
N CYS A 32 -11.56 5.09 -2.37
CA CYS A 32 -11.63 6.46 -1.84
C CYS A 32 -11.24 7.47 -2.93
N ASN A 33 -12.16 8.38 -3.24
CA ASN A 33 -11.81 9.71 -3.74
C ASN A 33 -11.96 10.72 -2.58
N LEU A 34 -11.49 11.95 -2.75
CA LEU A 34 -11.59 13.03 -1.73
C LEU A 34 -13.01 13.20 -1.14
N HIS A 35 -14.06 12.94 -1.92
CA HIS A 35 -15.46 13.03 -1.48
C HIS A 35 -15.95 11.85 -0.61
N ASP A 36 -15.17 10.79 -0.43
CA ASP A 36 -15.57 9.60 0.34
C ASP A 36 -14.99 9.58 1.78
N GLY A 37 -14.40 10.69 2.23
CA GLY A 37 -13.97 10.86 3.62
C GLY A 37 -15.06 10.50 4.65
N PRO A 38 -16.31 10.97 4.48
CA PRO A 38 -17.41 10.61 5.37
C PRO A 38 -17.73 9.10 5.40
N VAL A 39 -17.46 8.37 4.30
CA VAL A 39 -17.70 6.93 4.25
C VAL A 39 -16.63 6.17 5.01
N LEU A 40 -15.36 6.56 4.85
CA LEU A 40 -14.26 5.99 5.63
C LEU A 40 -14.47 6.27 7.12
N GLU A 41 -14.92 7.47 7.47
CA GLU A 41 -15.28 7.85 8.83
C GLU A 41 -16.40 6.97 9.40
N ALA A 42 -17.50 6.79 8.67
CA ALA A 42 -18.63 5.99 9.12
C ALA A 42 -18.26 4.49 9.31
N PHE A 43 -17.33 3.96 8.53
CA PHE A 43 -16.75 2.63 8.80
C PHE A 43 -15.82 2.64 10.02
N ALA A 44 -14.95 3.65 10.15
CA ALA A 44 -14.01 3.77 11.26
C ALA A 44 -14.72 3.94 12.62
N ASN A 45 -15.90 4.55 12.64
CA ASN A 45 -16.72 4.74 13.83
C ASN A 45 -17.65 3.53 14.13
N GLY A 46 -17.75 2.57 13.20
CA GLY A 46 -18.65 1.42 13.35
C GLY A 46 -20.13 1.72 13.09
N ASP A 47 -20.43 2.88 12.50
CA ASP A 47 -21.80 3.37 12.27
C ASP A 47 -22.55 2.53 11.23
N LEU A 48 -21.83 2.02 10.23
CA LEU A 48 -22.41 1.26 9.12
C LEU A 48 -22.48 -0.25 9.41
N ILE A 49 -21.40 -0.82 9.95
CA ILE A 49 -21.27 -2.27 10.14
C ILE A 49 -20.16 -2.61 11.15
N SER A 50 -20.28 -3.78 11.80
CA SER A 50 -19.19 -4.31 12.63
C SER A 50 -18.02 -4.79 11.76
N LEU A 51 -16.82 -4.33 12.11
CA LEU A 51 -15.55 -4.70 11.47
C LEU A 51 -14.77 -5.74 12.27
N GLU A 52 -15.34 -6.33 13.32
CA GLU A 52 -14.67 -7.31 14.18
C GLU A 52 -14.06 -8.51 13.43
N SER A 53 -14.58 -8.85 12.25
CA SER A 53 -14.11 -9.96 11.42
C SER A 53 -13.33 -9.51 10.17
N LEU A 54 -13.04 -8.22 10.04
CA LEU A 54 -12.39 -7.64 8.87
C LEU A 54 -10.96 -8.17 8.75
N ARG A 55 -10.66 -8.95 7.72
CA ARG A 55 -9.31 -9.49 7.46
C ARG A 55 -8.54 -8.71 6.41
N ILE A 56 -9.24 -8.17 5.41
CA ILE A 56 -8.63 -7.48 4.27
C ILE A 56 -9.28 -6.10 4.11
N LEU A 57 -8.45 -5.06 4.19
CA LEU A 57 -8.83 -3.69 3.86
C LEU A 57 -8.11 -3.28 2.58
N SER A 58 -8.88 -2.91 1.56
CA SER A 58 -8.37 -2.30 0.33
C SER A 58 -8.89 -0.88 0.23
N THR A 59 -8.01 0.11 0.23
CA THR A 59 -8.39 1.53 0.26
C THR A 59 -7.51 2.38 -0.67
N VAL A 60 -7.97 3.59 -0.95
CA VAL A 60 -7.16 4.63 -1.57
C VAL A 60 -6.65 5.59 -0.48
N PHE A 61 -5.36 5.89 -0.46
CA PHE A 61 -4.80 6.73 0.59
C PHE A 61 -5.00 8.21 0.32
N CYS A 62 -5.61 8.87 1.30
CA CYS A 62 -5.96 10.27 1.27
C CYS A 62 -5.40 10.91 2.54
N PRO A 63 -4.41 11.84 2.46
CA PRO A 63 -3.80 12.45 3.65
C PRO A 63 -4.79 13.10 4.61
N GLN A 64 -5.91 13.60 4.09
CA GLN A 64 -6.98 14.23 4.87
C GLN A 64 -7.69 13.23 5.79
N ASN A 65 -7.66 11.93 5.45
CA ASN A 65 -8.42 10.89 6.14
C ASN A 65 -7.53 9.93 6.96
N ILE A 66 -6.28 10.31 7.24
CA ILE A 66 -5.30 9.45 7.93
C ILE A 66 -5.81 8.96 9.29
N SER A 67 -6.47 9.82 10.08
CA SER A 67 -7.01 9.45 11.39
C SER A 67 -8.07 8.34 11.31
N HIS A 68 -8.90 8.35 10.27
CA HIS A 68 -9.89 7.31 10.03
C HIS A 68 -9.24 6.01 9.54
N LEU A 69 -8.21 6.13 8.69
CA LEU A 69 -7.43 4.98 8.25
C LEU A 69 -6.70 4.31 9.42
N GLU A 70 -6.14 5.10 10.35
CA GLU A 70 -5.50 4.62 11.56
C GLU A 70 -6.46 3.78 12.40
N ARG A 71 -7.67 4.28 12.69
CA ARG A 71 -8.69 3.51 13.43
C ARG A 71 -9.02 2.18 12.76
N LEU A 72 -9.17 2.17 11.43
CA LEU A 72 -9.46 0.95 10.68
C LEU A 72 -8.29 -0.05 10.74
N ILE A 73 -7.05 0.45 10.69
CA ILE A 73 -5.84 -0.38 10.76
C ILE A 73 -5.65 -0.99 12.15
N GLN A 74 -6.08 -0.31 13.21
CA GLN A 74 -6.05 -0.85 14.58
C GLN A 74 -7.11 -1.94 14.83
N THR A 75 -7.90 -2.35 13.83
CA THR A 75 -8.85 -3.47 13.96
C THR A 75 -8.08 -4.78 14.20
N PRO A 76 -8.26 -5.48 15.34
CA PRO A 76 -7.41 -6.62 15.70
C PRO A 76 -7.46 -7.81 14.74
N SER A 77 -8.55 -7.96 13.97
CA SER A 77 -8.70 -9.03 12.99
C SER A 77 -8.08 -8.72 11.62
N LEU A 78 -7.63 -7.48 11.41
CA LEU A 78 -7.10 -7.02 10.13
C LEU A 78 -5.69 -7.57 9.90
N GLN A 79 -5.53 -8.38 8.86
CA GLN A 79 -4.26 -9.02 8.53
C GLN A 79 -3.64 -8.49 7.24
N VAL A 80 -4.45 -7.93 6.34
CA VAL A 80 -4.02 -7.48 5.02
C VAL A 80 -4.50 -6.06 4.78
N LEU A 81 -3.54 -5.17 4.54
CA LEU A 81 -3.80 -3.80 4.11
C LEU A 81 -3.30 -3.62 2.68
N ARG A 82 -4.20 -3.15 1.80
CA ARG A 82 -3.90 -2.76 0.43
C ARG A 82 -4.21 -1.29 0.26
N VAL A 83 -3.19 -0.52 -0.07
CA VAL A 83 -3.29 0.91 -0.30
C VAL A 83 -2.97 1.20 -1.75
N THR A 84 -3.85 1.92 -2.42
CA THR A 84 -3.66 2.42 -3.78
C THR A 84 -3.80 3.93 -3.82
N GLY A 85 -3.37 4.58 -4.91
CA GLY A 85 -3.60 6.00 -5.16
C GLY A 85 -3.07 6.90 -4.02
N LEU A 86 -1.88 7.43 -4.20
CA LEU A 86 -1.26 8.29 -3.21
C LEU A 86 -1.33 9.72 -3.73
N GLN A 87 -2.13 10.55 -3.06
CA GLN A 87 -2.13 11.99 -3.32
C GLN A 87 -0.91 12.60 -2.64
N PRO A 88 -0.07 13.38 -3.35
CA PRO A 88 1.16 13.97 -2.81
C PRO A 88 0.95 15.09 -1.77
N GLY A 89 -0.19 15.14 -1.08
CA GLY A 89 -0.44 16.12 -0.02
C GLY A 89 0.59 16.02 1.12
N ASP A 90 0.61 17.01 2.01
CA ASP A 90 1.62 17.19 3.07
C ASP A 90 1.75 15.98 4.03
N LEU A 91 2.50 14.98 3.60
CA LEU A 91 2.89 13.79 4.37
C LEU A 91 4.23 13.98 5.06
N GLY A 92 5.08 14.89 4.55
CA GLY A 92 6.44 15.11 5.05
C GLY A 92 6.50 15.52 6.52
N LEU A 93 5.47 16.21 7.01
CA LEU A 93 5.36 16.67 8.40
C LEU A 93 4.52 15.75 9.29
N ARG A 94 3.90 14.71 8.74
CA ARG A 94 3.04 13.82 9.50
C ARG A 94 3.85 12.72 10.17
N ASP A 95 3.41 12.34 11.36
CA ASP A 95 3.95 11.19 12.06
C ASP A 95 3.64 9.89 11.30
N PRO A 96 4.55 8.90 11.36
CA PRO A 96 4.34 7.61 10.73
C PRO A 96 3.26 6.83 11.48
N LEU A 97 2.43 6.14 10.72
CA LEU A 97 1.37 5.29 11.24
C LEU A 97 1.91 3.87 11.50
N SER A 98 1.71 3.36 12.71
CA SER A 98 1.96 1.94 13.01
C SER A 98 0.91 1.07 12.33
N LEU A 99 1.36 0.01 11.64
CA LEU A 99 0.46 -0.94 10.97
C LEU A 99 -0.06 -2.05 11.92
N GLY A 100 0.23 -1.96 13.22
CA GLY A 100 -0.35 -2.86 14.23
C GLY A 100 -0.14 -4.34 13.90
N ASP A 101 -1.24 -5.09 13.86
CA ASP A 101 -1.29 -6.54 13.61
C ASP A 101 -1.30 -6.93 12.12
N ILE A 102 -1.12 -5.97 11.21
CA ILE A 102 -1.06 -6.24 9.77
C ILE A 102 0.15 -7.13 9.46
N HIS A 103 -0.13 -8.29 8.85
CA HIS A 103 0.90 -9.22 8.39
C HIS A 103 1.31 -8.99 6.93
N THR A 104 0.38 -8.52 6.09
CA THR A 104 0.62 -8.31 4.66
C THR A 104 0.25 -6.89 4.27
N PHE A 105 1.23 -6.18 3.71
CA PHE A 105 1.04 -4.83 3.20
C PHE A 105 1.28 -4.77 1.70
N VAL A 106 0.34 -4.17 0.98
CA VAL A 106 0.45 -3.90 -0.47
C VAL A 106 0.29 -2.41 -0.69
N LEU A 107 1.27 -1.78 -1.33
CA LEU A 107 1.28 -0.35 -1.62
C LEU A 107 1.42 -0.13 -3.12
N GLN A 108 0.50 0.60 -3.73
CA GLN A 108 0.64 1.08 -5.09
C GLN A 108 1.03 2.55 -5.12
N ILE A 109 2.18 2.82 -5.71
CA ILE A 109 2.77 4.14 -5.90
C ILE A 109 2.79 4.43 -7.40
N ASN A 110 2.36 5.62 -7.79
CA ASN A 110 2.55 6.10 -9.15
C ASN A 110 3.73 7.08 -9.14
N TRP A 111 4.58 7.02 -10.15
CA TRP A 111 5.61 8.01 -10.39
C TRP A 111 4.98 9.34 -10.78
N TYR A 112 5.57 10.43 -10.32
CA TYR A 112 5.20 11.80 -10.69
C TYR A 112 6.49 12.56 -11.05
N PRO A 113 6.47 13.42 -12.11
CA PRO A 113 7.62 14.19 -12.54
C PRO A 113 8.16 15.20 -11.51
N ASP A 114 7.33 15.59 -10.55
CA ASP A 114 7.65 16.60 -9.53
C ASP A 114 8.24 16.00 -8.25
N ASP A 115 8.70 14.74 -8.29
CA ASP A 115 9.24 13.98 -7.16
C ASP A 115 8.31 13.85 -5.95
N SER A 116 7.06 14.25 -6.10
CA SER A 116 6.09 14.24 -5.01
C SER A 116 5.81 12.82 -4.49
N HIS A 117 5.96 11.82 -5.36
CA HIS A 117 5.92 10.40 -4.99
C HIS A 117 7.04 9.98 -4.01
N LEU A 118 8.19 10.67 -3.96
CA LEU A 118 9.28 10.35 -3.05
C LEU A 118 8.93 10.67 -1.60
N SER A 119 8.15 11.74 -1.37
CA SER A 119 7.64 12.06 -0.02
C SER A 119 6.77 10.93 0.53
N VAL A 120 5.99 10.31 -0.36
CA VAL A 120 5.11 9.18 -0.07
C VAL A 120 5.92 7.92 0.23
N VAL A 121 6.93 7.61 -0.60
CA VAL A 121 7.86 6.50 -0.35
C VAL A 121 8.50 6.66 1.03
N ARG A 122 9.05 7.85 1.34
CA ARG A 122 9.68 8.14 2.64
C ARG A 122 8.70 7.97 3.81
N TRP A 123 7.46 8.44 3.70
CA TRP A 123 6.48 8.31 4.76
C TRP A 123 6.12 6.84 5.01
N TRP A 124 5.83 6.06 3.96
CA TRP A 124 5.56 4.64 4.11
C TRP A 124 6.78 3.84 4.60
N THR A 125 8.00 4.21 4.19
CA THR A 125 9.25 3.66 4.74
C THR A 125 9.31 3.84 6.26
N ARG A 126 8.92 5.00 6.78
CA ARG A 126 8.84 5.25 8.24
C ARG A 126 7.75 4.38 8.91
N CYS A 127 6.58 4.22 8.28
CA CYS A 127 5.52 3.33 8.79
C CYS A 127 6.00 1.87 8.87
N LEU A 128 6.70 1.39 7.84
CA LEU A 128 7.26 0.04 7.79
C LEU A 128 8.30 -0.18 8.89
N ALA A 129 9.13 0.82 9.19
CA ALA A 129 10.17 0.75 10.22
C ALA A 129 9.62 0.47 11.64
N ILE A 130 8.38 0.89 11.91
CA ILE A 130 7.75 0.78 13.24
C ILE A 130 6.67 -0.32 13.30
N SER A 131 6.55 -1.14 12.25
CA SER A 131 5.47 -2.12 12.12
C SER A 131 5.97 -3.56 12.36
N HIS A 132 5.80 -4.04 13.60
CA HIS A 132 6.41 -5.28 14.08
C HIS A 132 5.82 -6.58 13.56
N SER A 133 4.56 -6.57 13.12
CA SER A 133 3.86 -7.78 12.69
C SER A 133 4.04 -8.08 11.20
N LEU A 134 4.66 -7.18 10.42
CA LEU A 134 4.75 -7.35 8.97
C LEU A 134 5.58 -8.57 8.56
N GLN A 135 4.97 -9.45 7.78
CA GLN A 135 5.62 -10.62 7.20
C GLN A 135 5.86 -10.49 5.71
N LYS A 136 4.98 -9.77 5.01
CA LYS A 136 5.03 -9.60 3.55
C LYS A 136 4.76 -8.15 3.17
N VAL A 137 5.66 -7.60 2.36
CA VAL A 137 5.50 -6.27 1.76
C VAL A 137 5.50 -6.42 0.24
N THR A 138 4.55 -5.79 -0.44
CA THR A 138 4.49 -5.71 -1.90
C THR A 138 4.36 -4.26 -2.33
N ILE A 139 5.33 -3.75 -3.08
CA ILE A 139 5.29 -2.42 -3.69
C ILE A 139 4.95 -2.57 -5.18
N LEU A 140 3.89 -1.91 -5.61
CA LEU A 140 3.49 -1.78 -7.02
C LEU A 140 3.89 -0.37 -7.45
N TYR A 141 4.92 -0.24 -8.26
CA TYR A 141 5.42 1.07 -8.68
C TYR A 141 5.17 1.29 -10.17
N ASP A 142 4.26 2.20 -10.48
CA ASP A 142 3.93 2.57 -11.86
C ASP A 142 4.86 3.69 -12.32
N THR A 143 5.84 3.35 -13.15
CA THR A 143 6.81 4.32 -13.69
C THR A 143 6.31 4.98 -14.96
N ARG A 144 5.08 4.67 -15.39
CA ARG A 144 4.50 5.31 -16.57
C ARG A 144 4.01 6.70 -16.16
N PRO A 145 4.40 7.76 -16.89
CA PRO A 145 3.96 9.10 -16.58
C PRO A 145 2.43 9.18 -16.55
N PRO A 146 1.82 9.68 -15.46
CA PRO A 146 0.41 10.01 -15.44
C PRO A 146 0.26 11.39 -16.08
N PHE A 147 -0.59 11.52 -17.10
CA PHE A 147 -1.02 12.80 -17.68
C PHE A 147 0.06 13.59 -18.44
N SER A 148 0.09 13.40 -19.76
CA SER A 148 0.35 14.44 -20.77
C SER A 148 1.35 15.54 -20.38
N ASN A 149 2.58 15.20 -20.05
CA ASN A 149 3.68 16.12 -20.28
C ASN A 149 4.99 15.36 -20.54
N PRO A 150 5.47 15.34 -21.80
CA PRO A 150 6.75 14.73 -22.15
C PRO A 150 7.82 15.80 -21.96
N HIS A 151 8.21 16.08 -20.71
CA HIS A 151 9.39 16.91 -20.47
C HIS A 151 10.51 16.10 -19.83
N THR A 152 11.70 16.49 -20.29
CA THR A 152 12.99 15.82 -20.29
C THR A 152 13.43 15.29 -18.92
N PRO A 153 14.17 14.16 -18.88
CA PRO A 153 14.74 13.66 -17.63
C PRO A 153 15.80 14.67 -17.15
N ASP A 154 15.52 15.37 -16.04
CA ASP A 154 16.55 16.12 -15.34
C ASP A 154 17.41 15.12 -14.58
N THR A 155 18.72 15.15 -14.81
CA THR A 155 19.69 14.21 -14.23
C THR A 155 19.79 14.27 -12.70
N ASN A 156 19.22 15.31 -12.07
CA ASN A 156 19.15 15.44 -10.61
C ASN A 156 18.02 14.61 -9.97
N ASP A 157 17.05 14.14 -10.76
CA ASP A 157 15.85 13.44 -10.27
C ASP A 157 16.13 11.94 -10.04
N GLU A 158 17.05 11.36 -10.81
CA GLU A 158 17.45 9.95 -10.68
C GLU A 158 18.14 9.66 -9.33
N ASP A 159 19.02 10.57 -8.87
CA ASP A 159 19.71 10.44 -7.59
C ASP A 159 18.75 10.54 -6.40
N SER A 160 17.74 11.41 -6.49
CA SER A 160 16.71 11.59 -5.45
C SER A 160 15.79 10.38 -5.34
N ALA A 161 15.37 9.82 -6.47
CA ALA A 161 14.59 8.60 -6.51
C ALA A 161 15.38 7.41 -5.97
N ARG A 162 16.63 7.25 -6.40
CA ARG A 162 17.56 6.24 -5.91
C ARG A 162 17.75 6.34 -4.39
N LEU A 163 17.96 7.54 -3.86
CA LEU A 163 18.10 7.77 -2.42
C LEU A 163 16.85 7.36 -1.64
N ALA A 164 15.64 7.62 -2.16
CA ALA A 164 14.40 7.23 -1.50
C ALA A 164 14.24 5.70 -1.41
N TRP A 165 14.59 4.98 -2.48
CA TRP A 165 14.58 3.51 -2.49
C TRP A 165 15.71 2.91 -1.64
N MET A 166 16.91 3.48 -1.66
CA MET A 166 17.99 3.08 -0.76
C MET A 166 17.64 3.32 0.72
N ASN A 167 16.90 4.38 1.03
CA ASN A 167 16.40 4.61 2.39
C ASN A 167 15.38 3.53 2.82
N LEU A 168 14.57 3.00 1.89
CA LEU A 168 13.73 1.84 2.16
C LEU A 168 14.60 0.63 2.52
N ASP A 169 15.64 0.33 1.73
CA ASP A 169 16.59 -0.75 2.03
C ASP A 169 17.24 -0.60 3.40
N ARG A 170 17.65 0.64 3.73
CA ARG A 170 18.26 0.98 5.01
C ARG A 170 17.33 0.68 6.19
N VAL A 171 16.05 1.01 6.07
CA VAL A 171 15.07 0.67 7.11
C VAL A 171 14.98 -0.84 7.31
N PHE A 172 15.03 -1.62 6.24
CA PHE A 172 15.03 -3.07 6.33
C PHE A 172 16.33 -3.63 6.93
N SER A 173 17.48 -3.07 6.57
CA SER A 173 18.79 -3.50 7.11
C SER A 173 19.07 -3.06 8.54
N GLU A 174 18.46 -1.97 9.05
CA GLU A 174 18.80 -1.44 10.38
C GLU A 174 17.66 -1.54 11.40
N LYS A 175 16.41 -1.37 10.96
CA LYS A 175 15.28 -1.09 11.88
C LYS A 175 14.14 -2.08 11.80
N THR A 176 14.06 -2.87 10.74
CA THR A 176 12.87 -3.69 10.53
C THR A 176 12.89 -4.93 11.42
N PRO A 177 11.76 -5.24 12.09
CA PRO A 177 11.58 -6.42 12.92
C PRO A 177 11.74 -7.73 12.14
N PHE A 178 12.22 -8.76 12.84
CA PHE A 178 12.61 -10.09 12.33
C PHE A 178 11.48 -10.90 11.65
N THR A 179 10.28 -10.35 11.56
CA THR A 179 9.08 -11.04 11.07
C THR A 179 8.94 -11.00 9.55
N LEU A 180 9.65 -10.10 8.85
CA LEU A 180 9.57 -9.99 7.40
C LEU A 180 10.16 -11.22 6.71
N ARG A 181 9.32 -11.96 6.00
CA ARG A 181 9.70 -13.17 5.25
C ARG A 181 9.83 -12.94 3.75
N GLY A 182 9.15 -11.93 3.20
CA GLY A 182 9.21 -11.64 1.79
C GLY A 182 8.93 -10.18 1.45
N PHE A 183 9.72 -9.67 0.52
CA PHE A 183 9.55 -8.36 -0.08
C PHE A 183 9.43 -8.52 -1.58
N ARG A 184 8.36 -7.97 -2.16
CA ARG A 184 8.12 -8.00 -3.59
C ARG A 184 8.00 -6.59 -4.14
N MET A 185 8.68 -6.30 -5.23
CA MET A 185 8.47 -5.11 -6.02
C MET A 185 7.98 -5.47 -7.41
N MET A 186 6.92 -4.81 -7.87
CA MET A 186 6.44 -4.91 -9.23
C MET A 186 6.57 -3.54 -9.89
N LEU A 187 7.33 -3.48 -10.97
CA LEU A 187 7.58 -2.27 -11.75
C LEU A 187 6.69 -2.32 -12.98
N CYS A 188 5.76 -1.38 -13.08
CA CYS A 188 4.93 -1.24 -14.26
C CYS A 188 5.51 -0.17 -15.18
N THR A 189 5.91 -0.58 -16.39
CA THR A 189 6.63 0.28 -17.33
C THR A 189 6.17 0.06 -18.76
N ASN A 190 6.42 1.05 -19.61
CA ASN A 190 6.20 0.97 -21.05
C ASN A 190 7.40 0.39 -21.82
N LEU A 191 8.51 0.02 -21.14
CA LEU A 191 9.67 -0.59 -21.80
C LEU A 191 9.23 -1.78 -22.67
N PHE A 192 9.61 -1.75 -23.95
CA PHE A 192 9.18 -2.75 -24.93
C PHE A 192 10.19 -3.88 -25.09
N ARG A 193 11.48 -3.56 -25.02
CA ARG A 193 12.57 -4.53 -25.20
C ARG A 193 12.75 -5.39 -23.96
N LYS A 194 13.20 -6.63 -24.15
CA LYS A 194 13.37 -7.59 -23.06
C LYS A 194 14.61 -7.26 -22.23
N GLU A 195 15.64 -6.75 -22.89
CA GLU A 195 16.93 -6.37 -22.35
C GLU A 195 16.77 -5.21 -21.37
N ASP A 196 16.11 -4.12 -21.79
CA ASP A 196 15.83 -2.96 -20.93
C ASP A 196 15.04 -3.35 -19.67
N ARG A 197 14.11 -4.32 -19.78
CA ARG A 197 13.35 -4.83 -18.64
C ARG A 197 14.20 -5.66 -17.69
N LEU A 198 15.16 -6.42 -18.22
CA LEU A 198 16.07 -7.21 -17.41
C LEU A 198 17.05 -6.30 -16.66
N GLU A 199 17.63 -5.33 -17.35
CA GLU A 199 18.52 -4.33 -16.78
C GLU A 199 17.83 -3.53 -15.66
N LEU A 200 16.60 -3.07 -15.90
CA LEU A 200 15.80 -2.40 -14.86
C LEU A 200 15.54 -3.31 -13.65
N LYS A 201 15.26 -4.60 -13.89
CA LYS A 201 15.05 -5.56 -12.81
C LYS A 201 16.33 -5.73 -11.98
N GLU A 202 17.46 -5.97 -12.63
CA GLU A 202 18.76 -6.20 -12.00
C GLU A 202 19.22 -4.96 -11.22
N GLY A 203 19.16 -3.78 -11.83
CA GLY A 203 19.50 -2.52 -11.15
C GLY A 203 18.62 -2.24 -9.92
N MET A 204 17.34 -2.63 -9.96
CA MET A 204 16.46 -2.52 -8.80
C MET A 204 16.76 -3.57 -7.74
N GLU A 205 17.13 -4.80 -8.11
CA GLU A 205 17.57 -5.82 -7.14
C GLU A 205 18.87 -5.40 -6.43
N GLU A 206 19.81 -4.77 -7.15
CA GLU A 206 21.07 -4.24 -6.62
C GLU A 206 20.87 -3.09 -5.62
N MET A 207 19.75 -2.35 -5.69
CA MET A 207 19.43 -1.29 -4.74
C MET A 207 18.93 -1.79 -3.38
N PHE A 208 18.63 -3.10 -3.24
CA PHE A 208 18.03 -3.67 -2.03
C PHE A 208 18.88 -4.76 -1.33
N PRO A 209 20.19 -4.56 -1.11
CA PRO A 209 21.04 -5.58 -0.50
C PRO A 209 20.66 -5.89 0.95
N GLY A 210 20.20 -4.89 1.71
CA GLY A 210 19.71 -5.03 3.07
C GLY A 210 18.45 -5.89 3.18
N ILE A 211 17.51 -5.70 2.25
CA ILE A 211 16.30 -6.52 2.13
C ILE A 211 16.68 -7.95 1.72
N GLN A 212 17.57 -8.12 0.74
CA GLN A 212 18.04 -9.44 0.30
C GLN A 212 18.71 -10.23 1.42
N ALA A 213 19.48 -9.56 2.27
CA ALA A 213 20.14 -10.19 3.42
C ALA A 213 19.15 -10.69 4.48
N ARG A 214 17.92 -10.18 4.49
CA ARG A 214 16.94 -10.41 5.57
C ARG A 214 15.72 -11.20 5.16
N CYS A 215 15.30 -11.12 3.89
CA CYS A 215 14.11 -11.79 3.42
C CYS A 215 14.20 -12.14 1.93
N LYS A 216 13.23 -12.93 1.44
CA LYS A 216 13.14 -13.24 0.01
C LYS A 216 12.73 -11.99 -0.76
N LEU A 217 13.68 -11.37 -1.47
CA LEU A 217 13.41 -10.32 -2.46
C LEU A 217 12.91 -10.94 -3.77
N ARG A 218 11.92 -10.29 -4.38
CA ARG A 218 11.50 -10.55 -5.76
C ARG A 218 11.18 -9.24 -6.47
N VAL A 219 11.85 -8.96 -7.57
CA VAL A 219 11.50 -7.85 -8.47
C VAL A 219 10.90 -8.42 -9.75
N ASP A 220 9.72 -7.92 -10.14
CA ASP A 220 9.08 -8.27 -11.41
C ASP A 220 8.86 -6.99 -12.24
N VAL A 221 9.17 -7.03 -13.53
CA VAL A 221 8.87 -5.94 -14.48
C VAL A 221 7.71 -6.36 -15.36
N VAL A 222 6.64 -5.56 -15.35
CA VAL A 222 5.37 -5.91 -15.99
C VAL A 222 4.80 -4.75 -16.81
N LYS A 223 3.92 -5.08 -17.76
CA LYS A 223 3.20 -4.09 -18.58
C LYS A 223 1.98 -3.50 -17.88
N ASP A 224 1.39 -4.27 -16.96
CA ASP A 224 0.19 -3.91 -16.21
C ASP A 224 0.11 -4.75 -14.93
N PHE A 225 -0.20 -4.13 -13.79
CA PHE A 225 -0.39 -4.85 -12.51
C PHE A 225 -1.55 -5.86 -12.55
N ARG A 226 -2.55 -5.66 -13.42
CA ARG A 226 -3.66 -6.60 -13.64
C ARG A 226 -3.18 -7.98 -14.11
N SER A 227 -1.99 -8.07 -14.69
CA SER A 227 -1.40 -9.35 -15.10
C SER A 227 -0.86 -10.18 -13.94
N VAL A 228 -0.79 -9.63 -12.72
CA VAL A 228 -0.06 -10.23 -11.59
C VAL A 228 -0.86 -10.29 -10.28
N ILE A 229 -1.85 -9.43 -10.10
CA ILE A 229 -2.75 -9.47 -8.94
C ILE A 229 -3.91 -10.41 -9.30
N PRO A 230 -3.98 -11.63 -8.74
CA PRO A 230 -5.13 -12.51 -8.97
C PRO A 230 -6.41 -11.82 -8.46
N ARG A 231 -7.48 -11.94 -9.26
CA ARG A 231 -8.81 -11.40 -8.96
C ARG A 231 -9.40 -12.00 -7.69
#